data_AF-A0A378LRV3-F1
#
_entry.id   AF-A0A378LRV3-F1
#
_cell.length_a   1.000
_cell.length_b   1.000
_cell.length_c   1.000
_cell.angle_alpha   90.00
_cell.angle_beta   90.00
_cell.angle_gamma   90.00
#
_symmetry.space_group_name_H-M   'P 1'
#
loop_
_entity.id
_entity.type
_entity.pdbx_description
1 polymer ?
#
loop_
_entity_poly.entity_id
_entity_poly.type
_entity_poly.pdbx_seq_one_letter_code
_entity_poly.pdbx_strand_id
1 'polypeptide(L)'
;MMCIVITLSYVSESDVQTKIDRPKQKISSLDELLGVEPDTVDIPKIKSLASSALTFLMLGKKESYVHEISLLADACAVYLEIGHTVDDVMRAIKSSMAAQHEKALNKITSEIGMKQFQLNCSNPHTLATQNLNRQVQIMKSYLAVPLDNIIEGVITDTLVQASIKGAELGQFDFLNMKSL
;
A
#
# COMPACT_ATOMS: atom_id res chain seq x y z
N MET A 1 18.07 -9.97 -10.53
CA MET A 1 16.96 -9.56 -9.64
C MET A 1 17.30 -8.15 -9.18
N MET A 2 16.56 -7.14 -9.62
CA MET A 2 16.96 -5.74 -9.52
C MET A 2 15.88 -4.99 -8.73
N CYS A 3 16.13 -4.74 -7.45
CA CYS A 3 15.29 -3.91 -6.60
C CYS A 3 15.71 -2.45 -6.80
N ILE A 4 14.76 -1.59 -7.17
CA ILE A 4 14.98 -0.14 -7.26
C ILE A 4 14.64 0.44 -5.88
N VAL A 5 15.68 0.74 -5.10
CA VAL A 5 15.57 1.48 -3.84
C VAL A 5 15.63 2.97 -4.18
N ILE A 6 14.55 3.71 -3.95
CA ILE A 6 14.54 5.17 -4.06
C ILE A 6 14.89 5.72 -2.68
N THR A 7 16.14 6.12 -2.49
CA THR A 7 16.60 6.88 -1.32
C THR A 7 16.30 8.37 -1.52
N LEU A 8 15.52 8.96 -0.61
CA LEU A 8 15.45 10.42 -0.43
C LEU A 8 16.23 10.78 0.84
N SER A 9 17.25 11.61 0.67
CA SER A 9 18.09 12.17 1.72
C SER A 9 17.75 13.65 1.95
N TYR A 10 18.19 14.19 3.11
CA TYR A 10 18.32 15.62 3.50
C TYR A 10 17.06 16.31 4.05
N VAL A 11 17.08 17.12 5.12
CA VAL A 11 18.12 17.56 6.06
C VAL A 11 17.47 18.04 7.38
N SER A 12 18.22 17.98 8.48
CA SER A 12 17.86 18.44 9.82
C SER A 12 18.63 19.73 10.16
N GLU A 13 18.00 20.68 10.87
CA GLU A 13 18.63 21.74 11.68
C GLU A 13 17.52 22.39 12.56
N SER A 14 17.49 22.10 13.88
CA SER A 14 17.95 22.95 15.02
C SER A 14 16.98 24.12 15.33
N ASP A 15 16.61 24.53 16.56
CA ASP A 15 17.10 24.31 17.92
C ASP A 15 16.11 25.02 18.91
N VAL A 16 16.39 24.89 20.22
CA VAL A 16 15.98 25.78 21.34
C VAL A 16 14.79 25.38 22.25
N GLN A 17 15.21 24.86 23.40
CA GLN A 17 14.54 24.72 24.67
C GLN A 17 14.12 26.07 25.31
N THR A 18 12.93 26.16 25.91
CA THR A 18 12.74 26.97 27.14
C THR A 18 11.65 26.39 28.03
N LYS A 19 12.04 26.01 29.25
CA LYS A 19 11.15 25.62 30.37
C LYS A 19 10.51 26.88 30.97
N ILE A 20 9.18 26.88 31.13
CA ILE A 20 8.50 27.68 32.16
C ILE A 20 7.46 26.77 32.84
N ASP A 21 7.59 26.67 34.15
CA ASP A 21 6.77 25.87 35.06
C ASP A 21 5.86 26.83 35.84
N ARG A 22 4.53 26.61 35.82
CA ARG A 22 3.56 26.77 36.94
C ARG A 22 2.07 26.79 36.48
N PRO A 23 1.10 26.55 37.40
CA PRO A 23 0.08 25.49 37.20
C PRO A 23 -1.36 25.99 37.03
N LYS A 24 -2.24 25.01 36.74
CA LYS A 24 -3.71 25.00 36.86
C LYS A 24 -4.48 25.96 35.96
N GLN A 25 -5.02 25.42 34.88
CA GLN A 25 -6.44 25.52 34.60
C GLN A 25 -6.85 24.35 33.70
N LYS A 26 -7.78 23.52 34.19
CA LYS A 26 -8.42 22.45 33.44
C LYS A 26 -9.39 23.12 32.48
N ILE A 27 -8.88 23.55 31.33
CA ILE A 27 -9.70 24.01 30.22
C ILE A 27 -10.08 22.75 29.47
N SER A 28 -11.23 22.18 29.82
CA SER A 28 -11.90 21.17 29.00
C SER A 28 -12.22 21.87 27.68
N SER A 29 -11.36 21.65 26.68
CA SER A 29 -11.57 22.14 25.34
C SER A 29 -12.74 21.38 24.72
N LEU A 30 -13.52 22.07 23.90
CA LEU A 30 -14.62 21.50 23.12
C LEU A 30 -14.19 20.34 22.21
N ASP A 31 -12.89 20.10 22.05
CA ASP A 31 -12.33 18.95 21.34
C ASP A 31 -12.62 17.61 22.05
N GLU A 32 -12.76 17.60 23.38
CA GLU A 32 -13.19 16.41 24.14
C GLU A 32 -14.69 16.11 23.94
N LEU A 33 -15.49 17.13 23.58
CA LEU A 33 -16.93 17.01 23.31
C LEU A 33 -17.21 16.62 21.86
N LEU A 34 -16.28 16.92 20.94
CA LEU A 34 -16.41 16.61 19.52
C LEU A 34 -15.81 15.28 19.11
N GLY A 35 -15.34 14.45 20.06
CA GLY A 35 -15.10 13.02 19.87
C GLY A 35 -14.53 12.69 18.49
N VAL A 36 -13.53 13.45 18.04
CA VAL A 36 -12.72 13.02 16.91
C VAL A 36 -11.80 11.99 17.53
N GLU A 37 -12.38 10.82 17.81
CA GLU A 37 -11.60 9.63 18.06
C GLU A 37 -10.60 9.54 16.91
N PRO A 38 -9.31 9.29 17.19
CA PRO A 38 -8.38 8.95 16.12
C PRO A 38 -9.05 7.82 15.36
N ASP A 39 -9.44 8.07 14.11
CA ASP A 39 -10.16 7.15 13.23
C ASP A 39 -9.70 5.75 13.60
N THR A 40 -10.58 4.97 14.22
CA THR A 40 -10.26 3.59 14.60
C THR A 40 -9.89 2.91 13.29
N VAL A 41 -8.58 2.79 13.03
CA VAL A 41 -8.10 2.15 11.82
C VAL A 41 -8.38 0.69 12.04
N ASP A 42 -9.57 0.33 11.62
CA ASP A 42 -10.10 -1.00 11.83
C ASP A 42 -9.53 -1.89 10.73
N ILE A 43 -9.28 -3.16 11.06
CA ILE A 43 -8.84 -4.19 10.13
C ILE A 43 -9.61 -4.17 8.78
N PRO A 44 -10.92 -3.85 8.72
CA PRO A 44 -11.64 -3.63 7.47
C PRO A 44 -11.01 -2.60 6.52
N LYS A 45 -10.45 -1.48 7.03
CA LYS A 45 -9.78 -0.45 6.20
C LYS A 45 -8.51 -1.01 5.57
N ILE A 46 -7.65 -1.65 6.37
CA ILE A 46 -6.45 -2.35 5.90
C ILE A 46 -6.81 -3.40 4.84
N LYS A 47 -7.83 -4.22 5.09
CA LYS A 47 -8.29 -5.24 4.15
C LYS A 47 -8.80 -4.66 2.83
N SER A 48 -9.57 -3.57 2.89
CA SER A 48 -10.11 -2.87 1.73
C SER A 48 -8.98 -2.28 0.86
N LEU A 49 -8.06 -1.53 1.47
CA LEU A 49 -6.92 -0.92 0.78
C LEU A 49 -6.01 -1.99 0.15
N ALA A 50 -5.74 -3.09 0.86
CA ALA A 50 -4.97 -4.22 0.32
C ALA A 50 -5.66 -4.87 -0.90
N SER A 51 -6.98 -4.99 -0.88
CA SER A 51 -7.77 -5.53 -2.01
C SER A 51 -7.73 -4.59 -3.23
N SER A 52 -7.79 -3.28 -2.98
CA SER A 52 -7.64 -2.24 -4.01
C SER A 52 -6.23 -2.22 -4.59
N ALA A 53 -5.21 -2.26 -3.74
CA ALA A 53 -3.81 -2.30 -4.13
C ALA A 53 -3.51 -3.51 -5.04
N LEU A 54 -3.96 -4.71 -4.65
CA LEU A 54 -3.88 -5.91 -5.50
C LEU A 54 -4.47 -5.66 -6.89
N THR A 55 -5.69 -5.11 -6.93
CA THR A 55 -6.40 -4.86 -8.18
C THR A 55 -5.65 -3.86 -9.07
N PHE A 56 -5.13 -2.76 -8.51
CA PHE A 56 -4.39 -1.77 -9.30
C PHE A 56 -3.02 -2.25 -9.75
N LEU A 57 -2.31 -2.98 -8.89
CA LEU A 57 -1.04 -3.61 -9.22
C LEU A 57 -1.18 -4.50 -10.44
N MET A 58 -2.15 -5.41 -10.37
CA MET A 58 -2.42 -6.38 -11.41
C MET A 58 -2.93 -5.75 -12.73
N LEU A 59 -3.63 -4.61 -12.65
CA LEU A 59 -4.04 -3.82 -13.82
C LEU A 59 -2.91 -2.98 -14.43
N GLY A 60 -1.71 -2.99 -13.84
CA GLY A 60 -0.59 -2.16 -14.24
C GLY A 60 -0.83 -0.66 -14.02
N LYS A 61 -1.75 -0.29 -13.12
CA LYS A 61 -2.08 1.10 -12.78
C LYS A 61 -1.14 1.60 -11.70
N LYS A 62 0.11 1.91 -12.09
CA LYS A 62 1.21 2.25 -11.17
C LYS A 62 0.86 3.38 -10.20
N GLU A 63 0.31 4.49 -10.68
CA GLU A 63 -0.01 5.64 -9.81
C GLU A 63 -1.10 5.30 -8.78
N SER A 64 -2.17 4.62 -9.21
CA SER A 64 -3.22 4.15 -8.32
C SER A 64 -2.71 3.13 -7.30
N TYR A 65 -1.79 2.25 -7.72
CA TYR A 65 -1.14 1.31 -6.82
C TYR A 65 -0.30 2.02 -5.75
N VAL A 66 0.58 2.95 -6.15
CA VAL A 66 1.42 3.72 -5.22
C VAL A 66 0.56 4.49 -4.22
N HIS A 67 -0.54 5.09 -4.68
CA HIS A 67 -1.48 5.79 -3.82
C HIS A 67 -2.12 4.85 -2.78
N GLU A 68 -2.65 3.70 -3.21
CA GLU A 68 -3.22 2.71 -2.29
C GLU A 68 -2.19 2.17 -1.29
N ILE A 69 -0.94 1.92 -1.72
CA ILE A 69 0.12 1.50 -0.80
C ILE A 69 0.41 2.57 0.24
N SER A 70 0.44 3.86 -0.13
CA SER A 70 0.63 4.93 0.85
C SER A 70 -0.51 4.96 1.86
N LEU A 71 -1.76 4.87 1.41
CA LEU A 71 -2.92 4.85 2.31
C LEU A 71 -2.93 3.61 3.21
N LEU A 72 -2.55 2.46 2.66
CA LEU A 72 -2.40 1.21 3.40
C LEU A 72 -1.29 1.32 4.44
N ALA A 73 -0.15 1.93 4.08
CA ALA A 73 0.96 2.17 4.99
C ALA A 73 0.57 3.12 6.13
N ASP A 74 -0.17 4.19 5.85
CA ASP A 74 -0.71 5.11 6.87
C ASP A 74 -1.64 4.36 7.82
N ALA A 75 -2.55 3.54 7.28
CA ALA A 75 -3.45 2.71 8.08
C ALA A 75 -2.67 1.70 8.96
N CYS A 76 -1.66 1.04 8.39
CA CYS A 76 -0.83 0.10 9.13
C CYS A 76 0.00 0.78 10.22
N ALA A 77 0.54 1.97 9.96
CA ALA A 77 1.31 2.72 10.96
C ALA A 77 0.45 3.03 12.20
N VAL A 78 -0.74 3.60 11.99
CA VAL A 78 -1.69 3.88 13.08
C VAL A 78 -2.10 2.60 13.81
N TYR A 79 -2.35 1.51 13.08
CA TYR A 79 -2.71 0.22 13.66
C TYR A 79 -1.60 -0.36 14.55
N LEU A 80 -0.34 -0.17 14.18
CA LEU A 80 0.81 -0.61 14.98
C LEU A 80 1.04 0.29 16.18
N GLU A 81 0.85 1.60 16.05
CA GLU A 81 1.00 2.58 17.14
C GLU A 81 0.04 2.31 18.31
N ILE A 82 -1.17 1.79 18.04
CA ILE A 82 -2.14 1.43 19.07
C ILE A 82 -1.84 0.07 19.75
N GLY A 83 -0.70 -0.55 19.44
CA GLY A 83 -0.19 -1.74 20.12
C GLY A 83 -0.50 -3.07 19.44
N HIS A 84 -0.98 -3.08 18.20
CA HIS A 84 -1.16 -4.33 17.44
C HIS A 84 0.15 -4.82 16.82
N THR A 85 0.14 -6.07 16.33
CA THR A 85 1.34 -6.73 15.81
C THR A 85 1.44 -6.64 14.29
N VAL A 86 2.68 -6.71 13.78
CA VAL A 86 2.95 -6.83 12.34
C VAL A 86 2.30 -8.11 11.77
N ASP A 87 2.24 -9.19 12.53
CA ASP A 87 1.60 -10.45 12.11
C ASP A 87 0.10 -10.27 11.85
N ASP A 88 -0.60 -9.44 12.64
CA ASP A 88 -2.01 -9.16 12.43
C ASP A 88 -2.25 -8.37 11.15
N VAL A 89 -1.38 -7.38 10.87
CA VAL A 89 -1.39 -6.63 9.61
C VAL A 89 -1.16 -7.57 8.43
N MET A 90 -0.13 -8.42 8.48
CA MET A 90 0.19 -9.39 7.43
C MET A 90 -0.96 -10.36 7.19
N ARG A 91 -1.57 -10.89 8.25
CA ARG A 91 -2.72 -11.79 8.17
C ARG A 91 -3.93 -11.10 7.53
N ALA A 92 -4.18 -9.83 7.87
CA ALA A 92 -5.26 -9.05 7.29
C ALA A 92 -5.05 -8.83 5.79
N ILE A 93 -3.85 -8.40 5.38
CA ILE A 93 -3.48 -8.19 3.97
C ILE A 93 -3.57 -9.51 3.18
N LYS A 94 -2.96 -10.59 3.68
CA LYS A 94 -2.94 -11.91 3.03
C LYS A 94 -4.36 -12.44 2.82
N SER A 95 -5.20 -12.40 3.87
CA SER A 95 -6.57 -12.91 3.79
C SER A 95 -7.46 -12.10 2.83
N SER A 96 -7.35 -10.76 2.82
CA SER A 96 -8.16 -9.94 1.92
C SER A 96 -7.74 -10.08 0.46
N MET A 97 -6.43 -10.12 0.20
CA MET A 97 -5.90 -10.34 -1.14
C MET A 97 -6.28 -11.71 -1.68
N ALA A 98 -6.20 -12.77 -0.84
CA ALA A 98 -6.66 -14.10 -1.22
C ALA A 98 -8.15 -14.13 -1.58
N ALA A 99 -9.01 -13.47 -0.80
CA ALA A 99 -10.44 -13.38 -1.07
C ALA A 99 -10.75 -12.57 -2.36
N GLN A 100 -9.93 -11.55 -2.66
CA GLN A 100 -10.13 -10.67 -3.82
C GLN A 100 -9.51 -11.20 -5.12
N HIS A 101 -8.56 -12.14 -5.05
CA HIS A 101 -7.70 -12.53 -6.16
C HIS A 101 -8.48 -12.99 -7.40
N GLU A 102 -9.48 -13.85 -7.25
CA GLU A 102 -10.29 -14.33 -8.39
C GLU A 102 -11.03 -13.18 -9.09
N LYS A 103 -11.58 -12.25 -8.32
CA LYS A 103 -12.24 -11.05 -8.86
C LYS A 103 -11.25 -10.15 -9.59
N ALA A 104 -10.03 -10.02 -9.09
CA ALA A 104 -8.96 -9.29 -9.77
C ALA A 104 -8.56 -9.98 -11.09
N LEU A 105 -8.39 -11.30 -11.10
CA LEU A 105 -8.09 -12.09 -12.31
C LEU A 105 -9.16 -11.93 -13.40
N ASN A 106 -10.44 -12.00 -13.03
CA ASN A 106 -11.55 -11.80 -13.95
C ASN A 106 -11.52 -10.39 -14.55
N LYS A 107 -11.24 -9.37 -13.73
CA LYS A 107 -11.14 -7.99 -14.19
C LYS A 107 -9.96 -7.78 -15.14
N ILE A 108 -8.79 -8.32 -14.83
CA ILE A 108 -7.60 -8.26 -15.69
C ILE A 108 -7.89 -8.93 -17.04
N THR A 109 -8.52 -10.10 -17.04
CA THR A 109 -8.83 -10.85 -18.25
C THR A 109 -9.74 -10.03 -19.18
N SER A 110 -10.79 -9.41 -18.62
CA SER A 110 -11.68 -8.51 -19.36
C SER A 110 -10.93 -7.29 -19.93
N GLU A 111 -10.10 -6.63 -19.10
CA GLU A 111 -9.29 -5.46 -19.51
C GLU A 111 -8.26 -5.81 -20.58
N ILE A 112 -7.62 -6.97 -20.51
CA ILE A 112 -6.73 -7.48 -21.57
C ILE A 112 -7.51 -7.60 -22.87
N GLY A 113 -8.69 -8.22 -22.86
CA GLY A 113 -9.52 -8.38 -24.06
C GLY A 113 -9.87 -7.04 -24.70
N MET A 114 -10.34 -6.08 -23.90
CA MET A 114 -10.67 -4.73 -24.36
C MET A 114 -9.46 -4.00 -24.95
N LYS A 115 -8.31 -4.02 -24.26
CA LYS A 115 -7.10 -3.35 -24.76
C LYS A 115 -6.50 -4.04 -25.98
N GLN A 116 -6.61 -5.37 -26.08
CA GLN A 116 -6.18 -6.12 -27.26
C GLN A 116 -7.05 -5.77 -28.48
N PHE A 117 -8.37 -5.61 -28.29
CA PHE A 117 -9.25 -5.09 -29.34
C PHE A 117 -8.84 -3.68 -29.78
N GLN A 118 -8.57 -2.78 -28.84
CA GLN A 118 -8.08 -1.42 -29.15
C GLN A 118 -6.76 -1.43 -29.92
N LEU A 119 -5.81 -2.31 -29.56
CA LEU A 119 -4.55 -2.48 -30.28
C LEU A 119 -4.78 -2.91 -31.73
N ASN A 120 -5.71 -3.83 -31.98
CA ASN A 120 -6.01 -4.32 -33.32
C ASN A 120 -6.64 -3.23 -34.23
N CYS A 121 -7.27 -2.21 -33.64
CA CYS A 121 -7.89 -1.10 -34.35
C CYS A 121 -7.04 0.18 -34.40
N SER A 122 -5.83 0.17 -33.85
CA SER A 122 -4.97 1.35 -33.72
C SER A 122 -3.74 1.31 -34.62
N ASN A 123 -3.16 2.48 -34.91
CA ASN A 123 -1.88 2.57 -35.65
C ASN A 123 -0.70 2.11 -34.76
N PRO A 124 0.04 1.05 -35.12
CA PRO A 124 1.11 0.46 -34.29
C PRO A 124 2.30 1.39 -34.04
N HIS A 125 2.49 2.42 -34.87
CA HIS A 125 3.65 3.31 -34.79
C HIS A 125 3.45 4.50 -33.84
N THR A 126 2.29 4.60 -33.17
CA THR A 126 2.05 5.68 -32.21
C THR A 126 2.59 5.32 -30.82
N LEU A 127 3.08 6.33 -30.09
CA LEU A 127 3.49 6.17 -28.69
C LEU A 127 2.35 5.65 -27.81
N ALA A 128 1.11 6.09 -28.08
CA ALA A 128 -0.08 5.61 -27.37
C ALA A 128 -0.28 4.10 -27.54
N THR A 129 -0.16 3.58 -28.76
CA THR A 129 -0.30 2.14 -29.04
C THR A 129 0.86 1.32 -28.45
N GLN A 130 2.08 1.85 -28.45
CA GLN A 130 3.22 1.21 -27.79
C GLN A 130 3.02 1.12 -26.26
N ASN A 131 2.56 2.20 -25.64
CA ASN A 131 2.24 2.23 -24.22
C ASN A 131 1.09 1.28 -23.88
N LEU A 132 0.06 1.22 -24.72
CA LEU A 132 -1.06 0.30 -24.57
C LEU A 132 -0.60 -1.16 -24.64
N ASN A 133 0.27 -1.49 -25.60
CA ASN A 133 0.85 -2.83 -25.71
C ASN A 133 1.68 -3.17 -24.47
N ARG A 134 2.53 -2.24 -23.98
CA ARG A 134 3.28 -2.42 -22.73
C ARG A 134 2.34 -2.73 -21.55
N GLN A 135 1.24 -2.00 -21.41
CA GLN A 135 0.25 -2.26 -20.36
C GLN A 135 -0.37 -3.66 -20.49
N VAL A 136 -0.71 -4.10 -21.71
CA VAL A 136 -1.23 -5.46 -21.94
C VAL A 136 -0.22 -6.52 -21.53
N GLN A 137 1.07 -6.34 -21.85
CA GLN A 137 2.11 -7.29 -21.44
C GLN A 137 2.28 -7.36 -19.92
N ILE A 138 2.24 -6.22 -19.23
CA ILE A 138 2.27 -6.18 -17.75
C ILE A 138 1.08 -6.96 -17.17
N MET A 139 -0.14 -6.68 -17.63
CA MET A 139 -1.34 -7.40 -17.16
C MET A 139 -1.24 -8.91 -17.43
N LYS A 140 -0.74 -9.32 -18.60
CA LYS A 140 -0.51 -10.73 -18.94
C LYS A 140 0.51 -11.39 -18.01
N SER A 141 1.56 -10.68 -17.61
CA SER A 141 2.55 -11.25 -16.67
C SER A 141 1.91 -11.61 -15.33
N TYR A 142 0.97 -10.81 -14.81
CA TYR A 142 0.31 -11.10 -13.54
C TYR A 142 -0.61 -12.32 -13.56
N LEU A 143 -1.03 -12.80 -14.74
CA LEU A 143 -1.78 -14.05 -14.85
C LEU A 143 -0.92 -15.29 -14.55
N ALA A 144 0.40 -15.18 -14.67
CA ALA A 144 1.35 -16.26 -14.43
C ALA A 144 2.10 -16.14 -13.10
N VAL A 145 1.97 -15.01 -12.40
CA VAL A 145 2.64 -14.78 -11.12
C VAL A 145 1.83 -15.45 -10.00
N PRO A 146 2.44 -16.32 -9.16
CA PRO A 146 1.78 -16.88 -7.99
C PRO A 146 1.29 -15.78 -7.04
N LEU A 147 0.07 -15.92 -6.52
CA LEU A 147 -0.53 -14.94 -5.60
C LEU A 147 0.37 -14.65 -4.40
N ASP A 148 1.02 -15.66 -3.83
CA ASP A 148 1.91 -15.49 -2.67
C ASP A 148 3.05 -14.50 -2.96
N ASN A 149 3.60 -14.50 -4.18
CA ASN A 149 4.63 -13.52 -4.57
C ASN A 149 4.06 -12.10 -4.68
N ILE A 150 2.79 -11.97 -5.10
CA ILE A 150 2.12 -10.67 -5.19
C ILE A 150 1.84 -10.15 -3.78
N ILE A 151 1.36 -11.02 -2.88
CA ILE A 151 1.13 -10.69 -1.46
C ILE A 151 2.44 -10.28 -0.79
N GLU A 152 3.53 -11.00 -1.03
CA GLU A 152 4.86 -10.67 -0.53
C GLU A 152 5.32 -9.28 -0.96
N GLY A 153 5.15 -8.94 -2.24
CA GLY A 153 5.45 -7.62 -2.76
C GLY A 153 4.62 -6.52 -2.11
N VAL A 154 3.30 -6.72 -1.98
CA VAL A 154 2.40 -5.74 -1.36
C VAL A 154 2.72 -5.52 0.12
N ILE A 155 2.92 -6.59 0.89
CA ILE A 155 3.30 -6.48 2.31
C ILE A 155 4.64 -5.75 2.45
N THR A 156 5.63 -6.10 1.62
CA THR A 156 6.94 -5.45 1.66
C THR A 156 6.82 -3.95 1.37
N ASP A 157 6.16 -3.58 0.28
CA ASP A 157 5.98 -2.17 -0.10
C ASP A 157 5.22 -1.38 0.97
N THR A 158 4.19 -1.99 1.58
CA THR A 158 3.43 -1.39 2.68
C THR A 158 4.27 -1.18 3.93
N LEU A 159 4.96 -2.21 4.42
CA LEU A 159 5.72 -2.15 5.65
C LEU A 159 6.93 -1.22 5.52
N VAL A 160 7.63 -1.24 4.37
CA VAL A 160 8.72 -0.29 4.09
C VAL A 160 8.20 1.15 4.13
N GLN A 161 7.06 1.43 3.48
CA GLN A 161 6.47 2.78 3.54
C GLN A 161 5.97 3.16 4.94
N ALA A 162 5.40 2.22 5.70
CA ALA A 162 4.97 2.46 7.07
C ALA A 162 6.17 2.79 7.98
N SER A 163 7.29 2.09 7.81
CA SER A 163 8.53 2.37 8.54
C SER A 163 9.09 3.76 8.22
N ILE A 164 9.08 4.16 6.95
CA ILE A 164 9.48 5.53 6.54
C ILE A 164 8.59 6.59 7.22
N LYS A 165 7.32 6.26 7.49
CA LYS A 165 6.36 7.12 8.16
C LYS A 165 6.46 7.08 9.70
N GLY A 166 7.39 6.31 10.27
CA GLY A 166 7.63 6.24 11.71
C GLY A 166 7.03 5.03 12.42
N ALA A 167 6.40 4.09 11.70
CA ALA A 167 5.86 2.88 12.32
C ALA A 167 6.97 1.99 12.90
N GLU A 168 6.79 1.56 14.14
CA GLU A 168 7.69 0.61 14.78
C GLU A 168 7.38 -0.82 14.32
N LEU A 169 8.26 -1.39 13.49
CA LEU A 169 8.13 -2.76 12.99
C LEU A 169 8.86 -3.80 13.87
N GLY A 170 9.51 -3.37 14.95
CA GLY A 170 10.37 -4.22 15.77
C GLY A 170 11.54 -4.82 14.98
N GLN A 171 11.83 -6.10 15.20
CA GLN A 171 12.89 -6.86 14.50
C GLN A 171 12.37 -7.59 13.25
N PHE A 172 11.38 -7.02 12.55
CA PHE A 172 10.79 -7.67 11.38
C PHE A 172 11.85 -7.94 10.29
N ASP A 173 11.96 -9.20 9.88
CA ASP A 173 12.94 -9.65 8.89
C ASP A 173 12.32 -9.75 7.50
N PHE A 174 12.51 -8.71 6.70
CA PHE A 174 12.07 -8.65 5.31
C PHE A 174 12.71 -9.71 4.41
N LEU A 175 13.87 -10.27 4.77
CA LEU A 175 14.57 -11.26 3.94
C LEU A 175 13.98 -12.67 4.08
N ASN A 176 13.34 -12.95 5.22
CA ASN A 176 12.80 -14.28 5.55
C ASN A 176 11.27 -14.35 5.52
N MET A 177 10.60 -13.41 4.85
CA MET A 177 9.13 -13.33 4.82
C MET A 177 8.45 -14.58 4.24
N LYS A 178 9.12 -15.34 3.36
CA LYS A 178 8.58 -16.55 2.70
C LYS A 178 8.33 -17.74 3.64
N SER A 179 8.90 -17.74 4.84
CA SER A 179 8.75 -18.84 5.81
C SER A 179 7.61 -18.65 6.82
N LEU A 180 6.78 -17.60 6.66
CA LEU A 180 5.68 -17.22 7.55
C LEU A 180 4.30 -17.36 6.87
#